data_AF-A0A359CN18-F1
#
_entry.id   AF-A0A359CN18-F1
#
_cell.length_a   1.000
_cell.length_b   1.000
_cell.length_c   1.000
_cell.angle_alpha   90.00
_cell.angle_beta   90.00
_cell.angle_gamma   90.00
#
_symmetry.space_group_name_H-M   'P 1'
#
loop_
_entity.id
_entity.type
_entity.pdbx_description
1 polymer ?
#
loop_
_entity_poly.entity_id
_entity_poly.type
_entity_poly.pdbx_seq_one_letter_code
_entity_poly.pdbx_strand_id
1 'polypeptide(L)' 'KGSTIVLKGEPNEDDIKVAGEICGRYSKGKDEKKIKIKYKKHENDKYNIIEVVPAKDEDIKQYII' A
#
# COMPACT_ATOMS: atom_id res chain seq x y z
N LYS A 1 12.93 -2.73 -0.09
CA LYS A 1 12.47 -4.02 0.47
C LYS A 1 11.45 -3.71 1.56
N GLY A 2 10.32 -4.42 1.58
CA GLY A 2 9.21 -4.20 2.50
C GLY A 2 8.26 -5.38 2.46
N SER A 3 7.14 -5.28 3.16
CA SER A 3 6.09 -6.31 3.18
C SER A 3 5.29 -6.32 1.88
N THR A 4 4.82 -7.50 1.48
CA THR A 4 3.84 -7.65 0.40
C THR A 4 2.45 -7.58 1.00
N ILE A 5 1.58 -6.73 0.43
CA ILE A 5 0.19 -6.60 0.83
C ILE A 5 -0.69 -7.21 -0.24
N VAL A 6 -1.70 -7.97 0.19
CA VAL A 6 -2.67 -8.63 -0.68
C VAL A 6 -4.05 -8.12 -0.31
N LEU A 7 -4.74 -7.55 -1.28
CA LEU A 7 -6.17 -7.21 -1.18
C LEU A 7 -6.99 -8.40 -1.67
N LYS A 8 -8.03 -8.76 -0.92
CA LYS A 8 -8.96 -9.84 -1.27
C LYS A 8 -10.33 -9.26 -1.58
N GLY A 9 -10.95 -9.69 -2.68
CA GLY A 9 -12.23 -9.17 -3.15
C GLY A 9 -12.06 -8.25 -4.36
N GLU A 10 -13.00 -7.31 -4.53
CA GLU A 10 -12.99 -6.30 -5.59
C GLU A 10 -12.62 -4.92 -5.00
N PRO A 11 -11.32 -4.63 -4.81
CA PRO A 11 -10.90 -3.35 -4.24
C PRO A 11 -11.15 -2.20 -5.22
N ASN A 12 -11.62 -1.08 -4.69
CA ASN A 12 -11.72 0.18 -5.41
C ASN A 12 -10.38 0.95 -5.39
N GLU A 13 -10.34 2.16 -5.96
CA GLU A 13 -9.12 2.97 -6.01
C GLU A 13 -8.64 3.43 -4.62
N ASP A 14 -9.57 3.74 -3.71
CA ASP A 14 -9.23 4.12 -2.33
C ASP A 14 -8.64 2.94 -1.55
N ASP A 15 -9.16 1.73 -1.73
CA ASP A 15 -8.62 0.51 -1.12
C ASP A 15 -7.18 0.25 -1.58
N ILE A 16 -6.91 0.44 -2.87
CA ILE A 16 -5.56 0.32 -3.44
C ILE A 16 -4.63 1.38 -2.83
N LYS A 17 -5.14 2.59 -2.63
CA LYS A 17 -4.38 3.68 -2.01
C LYS A 17 -4.04 3.36 -0.57
N VAL A 18 -5.02 2.99 0.25
CA VAL A 18 -4.81 2.59 1.66
C VAL A 18 -3.84 1.42 1.75
N ALA A 19 -3.99 0.39 0.92
CA ALA A 19 -3.04 -0.72 0.86
C ALA A 19 -1.63 -0.25 0.49
N GLY A 20 -1.51 0.72 -0.41
CA GLY A 20 -0.24 1.38 -0.72
C GLY A 20 0.37 2.05 0.52
N GLU A 21 -0.39 2.90 1.21
CA GLU A 21 0.08 3.64 2.38
C GLU A 21 0.56 2.69 3.50
N ILE A 22 -0.18 1.61 3.75
CA ILE A 22 0.20 0.55 4.70
C ILE A 22 1.46 -0.19 4.22
N CYS A 23 1.55 -0.50 2.93
CA CYS A 23 2.73 -1.16 2.34
C CYS A 23 3.97 -0.28 2.54
N GLY A 24 3.82 1.03 2.41
CA GLY A 24 4.86 2.00 2.70
C GLY A 24 5.34 1.97 4.12
N ARG A 25 4.40 1.94 5.08
CA ARG A 25 4.71 1.93 6.51
C ARG A 25 5.49 0.69 6.94
N TYR A 26 5.23 -0.46 6.33
CA TYR A 26 5.99 -1.71 6.55
C TYR A 26 7.13 -1.91 5.54
N SER A 27 7.63 -0.82 4.96
CA SER A 27 8.78 -0.84 4.06
C SER A 27 9.98 -0.10 4.64
N LYS A 28 11.15 -0.23 3.99
CA LYS A 28 12.32 0.60 4.31
C LYS A 28 12.11 2.10 4.07
N GLY A 29 11.10 2.50 3.28
CA GLY A 29 10.78 3.89 2.96
C GLY A 29 9.75 4.54 3.89
N LYS A 30 9.52 3.98 5.08
CA LYS A 30 8.50 4.46 6.04
C LYS A 30 8.69 5.92 6.47
N ASP A 31 9.93 6.42 6.46
CA ASP A 31 10.29 7.78 6.88
C ASP A 31 10.36 8.76 5.69
N GLU A 32 10.11 8.28 4.47
CA GLU A 32 10.09 9.13 3.28
C GLU A 32 8.75 9.85 3.13
N LYS A 33 8.79 11.09 2.63
CA LYS A 33 7.59 11.90 2.42
C LYS A 33 6.63 11.27 1.41
N LYS A 34 7.18 10.57 0.43
CA LYS A 34 6.44 9.87 -0.62
C LYS A 34 7.24 8.69 -1.11
N ILE A 35 6.56 7.60 -1.43
CA ILE A 35 7.18 6.41 -2.00
C ILE A 35 6.39 5.93 -3.22
N LYS A 36 7.09 5.27 -4.13
CA LYS A 36 6.48 4.62 -5.30
C LYS A 36 6.30 3.15 -5.04
N ILE A 37 5.08 2.67 -5.20
CA ILE A 37 4.70 1.28 -4.96
C ILE A 37 4.24 0.67 -6.26
N LYS A 38 4.79 -0.51 -6.56
CA LYS A 38 4.32 -1.34 -7.66
C LYS A 38 3.22 -2.28 -7.16
N TYR A 39 2.12 -2.35 -7.89
CA TYR A 39 1.05 -3.31 -7.64
C TYR A 39 0.57 -3.90 -8.98
N LYS A 40 -0.05 -5.07 -8.90
CA LYS A 40 -0.70 -5.69 -10.05
C LYS A 40 -1.91 -6.48 -9.57
N LYS A 41 -2.92 -6.59 -10.43
CA LYS A 41 -3.97 -7.60 -10.23
C LYS A 41 -3.36 -8.97 -10.52
N HIS A 42 -3.82 -10.00 -9.81
CA HIS A 42 -3.27 -11.34 -9.95
C HIS A 42 -3.34 -11.85 -11.40
N GLU A 43 -4.43 -11.53 -12.09
CA GLU A 43 -4.70 -11.91 -13.48
C GLU A 43 -3.94 -11.08 -14.53
N ASN A 44 -3.20 -10.05 -14.11
CA ASN A 44 -2.51 -9.13 -15.02
C ASN A 44 -0.99 -9.21 -14.82
N ASP A 45 -0.24 -9.34 -15.90
CA ASP A 45 1.23 -9.33 -15.86
C ASP A 45 1.83 -7.93 -15.80
N LYS A 46 1.03 -6.90 -16.08
CA LYS A 46 1.48 -5.50 -16.02
C LYS A 46 1.43 -4.98 -14.59
N TYR A 47 2.55 -4.39 -14.17
CA TYR A 47 2.62 -3.64 -12.92
C TYR A 47 2.17 -2.20 -13.15
N ASN A 48 1.30 -1.73 -12.28
CA ASN A 48 0.98 -0.33 -12.12
C ASN A 48 1.86 0.28 -11.02
N ILE A 49 2.08 1.58 -11.09
CA ILE A 49 2.84 2.34 -10.09
C ILE A 49 1.95 3.42 -9.51
N ILE A 50 1.99 3.55 -8.19
CA ILE A 50 1.21 4.48 -7.39
C ILE A 50 2.19 5.19 -6.46
N GLU A 51 1.99 6.49 -6.27
CA GLU A 51 2.76 7.31 -5.34
C GLU A 51 1.90 7.61 -4.11
N VAL A 52 2.40 7.22 -2.94
CA VAL A 52 1.67 7.36 -1.65
C VAL A 52 2.57 7.91 -0.56
N VAL A 53 1.94 8.51 0.44
CA VAL A 53 2.58 8.86 1.70
C VAL A 53 2.46 7.65 2.64
N PRO A 54 3.54 7.12 3.20
CA PRO A 54 3.45 6.02 4.17
C PRO A 54 2.48 6.35 5.32
N ALA A 55 1.60 5.39 5.66
CA ALA A 55 0.64 5.55 6.76
C ALA A 55 1.35 5.72 8.10
N LYS A 56 0.81 6.54 9.01
CA LYS A 56 1.32 6.66 10.38
C LYS A 56 0.61 5.68 11.32
N ASP A 57 1.13 5.54 12.53
CA ASP A 57 0.53 4.68 13.55
C ASP A 57 -0.92 5.09 13.89
N GLU A 58 -1.24 6.38 13.82
CA GLU A 58 -2.60 6.88 14.01
C GLU A 58 -3.56 6.40 12.90
N ASP A 59 -3.09 6.38 11.65
CA ASP A 59 -3.88 5.96 10.49
C ASP A 59 -4.14 4.45 10.50
N ILE A 60 -3.24 3.65 11.07
CA ILE A 60 -3.37 2.19 11.10
C ILE A 60 -4.23 1.71 12.28
N LYS A 61 -4.25 2.44 13.40
CA LYS A 61 -5.00 2.05 14.61
C LYS A 61 -6.48 1.76 14.36
N GLN A 62 -7.10 2.47 13.41
CA GLN A 62 -8.51 2.26 13.05
C GLN A 62 -8.79 0.90 12.35
N TYR A 63 -7.74 0.24 11.84
CA TYR A 63 -7.84 -1.02 11.08
C TYR A 63 -7.32 -2.25 11.84
N ILE A 64 -6.74 -2.06 13.03
CA ILE A 64 -6.28 -3.17 13.89
C ILE A 64 -7.43 -3.54 14.83
N ILE A 65 -7.88 -4.79 14.75
CA ILE A 65 -8.88 -5.40 15.65
C ILE A 65 -8.17 -6.07 16.81
#